data_AF-A0A2E5RZM5-F1
#
_entry.id   AF-A0A2E5RZM5-F1
#
_cell.length_a   1.000
_cell.length_b   1.000
_cell.length_c   1.000
_cell.angle_alpha   90.00
_cell.angle_beta   90.00
_cell.angle_gamma   90.00
#
_symmetry.space_group_name_H-M   'P 1'
#
loop_
_entity.id
_entity.type
_entity.pdbx_description
1 polymer ?
#
loop_
_entity_poly.entity_id
_entity_poly.type
_entity_poly.pdbx_seq_one_letter_code
_entity_poly.pdbx_strand_id
1 'polypeptide(L)'
;MAESMPTGKKEWRDIVRGKESFQEIVKMLVEFDERTGRHSYAPLKECHFMRKAISVAEPENLRILACSYPSHLFYVAARLSNQQGKLTTCWVHEDGVAAERKDRRDEPDHPVHQIVCMTDLFEQNSEIVGETRGLEDLREYMDRADAPDFIGQTERAH
;
A
#
# COMPACT_ATOMS: atom_id res chain seq x y z
N MET A 1 19.40 14.29 -2.26
CA MET A 1 19.90 13.24 -1.35
C MET A 1 18.71 12.76 -0.54
N ALA A 2 18.22 11.57 -0.84
CA ALA A 2 17.51 10.73 0.12
C ALA A 2 18.38 9.48 0.20
N GLU A 3 19.33 9.51 1.13
CA GLU A 3 20.16 8.35 1.43
C GLU A 3 19.23 7.24 1.93
N SER A 4 19.19 6.13 1.20
CA SER A 4 18.64 4.89 1.72
C SER A 4 19.35 4.58 3.04
N MET A 5 18.59 4.50 4.13
CA MET A 5 19.15 4.13 5.42
C MET A 5 19.85 2.76 5.30
N PRO A 6 21.12 2.64 5.73
CA PRO A 6 21.94 1.44 5.56
C PRO A 6 21.60 0.31 6.56
N THR A 7 20.52 0.46 7.32
CA THR A 7 19.96 -0.58 8.18
C THR A 7 18.56 -0.87 7.69
N GLY A 8 18.31 -2.09 7.21
CA GLY A 8 17.04 -2.57 6.65
C GLY A 8 15.81 -2.54 7.58
N LYS A 9 15.74 -1.62 8.54
CA LYS A 9 14.52 -1.28 9.26
C LYS A 9 13.73 -0.26 8.44
N LYS A 10 12.65 -0.78 7.90
CA LYS A 10 11.61 -0.12 7.15
C LYS A 10 10.72 0.67 8.12
N GLU A 11 10.59 1.97 7.92
CA GLU A 11 9.75 2.80 8.78
C GLU A 11 8.29 2.57 8.42
N TRP A 12 7.61 1.82 9.27
CA TRP A 12 6.18 1.59 9.17
C TRP A 12 5.41 2.80 9.65
N ARG A 13 4.48 3.26 8.80
CA ARG A 13 3.58 4.37 9.10
C ARG A 13 2.13 3.95 8.97
N ASP A 14 1.29 4.48 9.84
CA ASP A 14 -0.16 4.29 9.85
C ASP A 14 -0.82 5.44 9.10
N ILE A 15 -1.61 5.18 8.06
CA ILE A 15 -2.34 6.21 7.32
C ILE A 15 -3.60 6.56 8.13
N VAL A 16 -3.46 7.60 8.95
CA VAL A 16 -4.49 8.04 9.89
C VAL A 16 -5.58 8.85 9.19
N ARG A 17 -5.22 9.62 8.15
CA ARG A 17 -6.12 10.51 7.40
C ARG A 17 -6.18 10.12 5.92
N GLY A 18 -7.22 10.56 5.20
CA GLY A 18 -7.35 10.31 3.75
C GLY A 18 -7.58 8.84 3.41
N LYS A 19 -8.26 8.10 4.31
CA LYS A 19 -8.58 6.68 4.10
C LYS A 19 -9.54 6.49 2.93
N GLU A 20 -10.41 7.46 2.70
CA GLU A 20 -11.34 7.51 1.57
C GLU A 20 -10.55 7.58 0.25
N SER A 21 -9.56 8.45 0.16
CA SER A 21 -8.67 8.53 -1.01
C SER A 21 -7.86 7.24 -1.20
N PHE A 22 -7.40 6.61 -0.12
CA PHE A 22 -6.79 5.27 -0.21
C PHE A 22 -7.78 4.25 -0.79
N GLN A 23 -9.03 4.25 -0.34
CA GLN A 23 -10.06 3.35 -0.84
C GLN A 23 -10.38 3.61 -2.32
N GLU A 24 -10.36 4.86 -2.78
CA GLU A 24 -10.50 5.21 -4.20
C GLU A 24 -9.37 4.62 -5.05
N ILE A 25 -8.12 4.71 -4.59
CA ILE A 25 -6.97 4.07 -5.25
C ILE A 25 -7.20 2.55 -5.32
N VAL A 26 -7.55 1.91 -4.21
CA VAL A 26 -7.78 0.45 -4.17
C VAL A 26 -8.96 0.05 -5.06
N LYS A 27 -10.04 0.86 -5.08
CA LYS A 27 -11.21 0.64 -5.92
C LYS A 27 -10.84 0.65 -7.40
N MET A 28 -10.06 1.63 -7.84
CA MET A 28 -9.58 1.73 -9.22
C MET A 28 -8.76 0.50 -9.62
N LEU A 29 -7.88 0.01 -8.73
CA LEU A 29 -7.09 -1.20 -8.97
C LEU A 29 -7.98 -2.45 -9.06
N VAL A 30 -8.95 -2.61 -8.17
CA VAL A 30 -9.91 -3.72 -8.18
C VAL A 30 -10.74 -3.71 -9.46
N GLU A 31 -11.26 -2.56 -9.87
CA GLU A 31 -12.03 -2.40 -11.11
C GLU A 31 -11.18 -2.74 -12.34
N PHE A 32 -9.91 -2.31 -12.35
CA PHE A 32 -8.98 -2.66 -13.41
C PHE A 32 -8.72 -4.17 -13.48
N ASP A 33 -8.47 -4.82 -12.34
CA ASP A 33 -8.27 -6.28 -12.27
C ASP A 33 -9.51 -7.07 -12.70
N GLU A 34 -10.72 -6.57 -12.38
CA GLU A 34 -12.00 -7.15 -12.81
C GLU A 34 -12.20 -7.00 -14.32
N ARG A 35 -11.96 -5.80 -14.87
CA ARG A 35 -12.13 -5.52 -16.30
C ARG A 35 -11.13 -6.27 -17.19
N THR A 36 -9.91 -6.46 -16.70
CA THR A 36 -8.85 -7.15 -17.44
C THR A 36 -8.83 -8.67 -17.21
N GLY A 37 -9.63 -9.17 -16.27
CA GLY A 37 -9.65 -10.59 -15.89
C GLY A 37 -8.42 -11.05 -15.09
N ARG A 38 -7.51 -10.15 -14.70
CA ARG A 38 -6.28 -10.48 -13.95
C ARG A 38 -6.56 -11.22 -12.64
N HIS A 39 -7.64 -10.85 -11.95
CA HIS A 39 -8.06 -11.51 -10.71
C HIS A 39 -8.33 -13.02 -10.87
N SER A 40 -8.65 -13.50 -12.08
CA SER A 40 -8.96 -14.91 -12.33
C SER A 40 -7.72 -15.81 -12.40
N TYR A 41 -6.56 -15.24 -12.77
CA TYR A 41 -5.28 -15.94 -12.93
C TYR A 41 -4.28 -15.62 -11.79
N ALA A 42 -4.66 -14.75 -10.85
CA ALA A 42 -3.85 -14.45 -9.67
C ALA A 42 -3.69 -15.71 -8.80
N PRO A 43 -2.48 -16.00 -8.28
CA PRO A 43 -2.23 -17.18 -7.45
C PRO A 43 -3.09 -17.24 -6.17
N LEU A 44 -3.44 -16.06 -5.63
CA LEU A 44 -4.26 -15.91 -4.42
C LEU A 44 -5.48 -15.05 -4.76
N LYS A 45 -6.59 -15.71 -5.05
CA LYS A 45 -7.86 -15.04 -5.41
C LYS A 45 -8.45 -14.28 -4.22
N GLU A 46 -8.15 -14.74 -3.01
CA GLU A 46 -8.57 -14.15 -1.75
C GLU A 46 -8.07 -12.70 -1.63
N CYS A 47 -6.84 -12.42 -2.09
CA CYS A 47 -6.28 -11.06 -2.07
C CYS A 47 -7.14 -10.08 -2.86
N HIS A 48 -7.73 -10.49 -3.99
CA HIS A 48 -8.65 -9.66 -4.77
C HIS A 48 -9.90 -9.31 -3.96
N PHE A 49 -10.56 -10.31 -3.38
CA PHE A 49 -11.77 -10.11 -2.58
C PHE A 49 -11.50 -9.31 -1.31
N MET A 50 -10.32 -9.46 -0.70
CA MET A 50 -9.88 -8.65 0.44
C MET A 50 -9.71 -7.18 0.04
N ARG A 51 -9.06 -6.88 -1.09
CA ARG A 51 -8.96 -5.50 -1.62
C ARG A 51 -10.32 -4.91 -1.96
N LYS A 52 -11.22 -5.72 -2.52
CA LYS A 52 -12.61 -5.33 -2.78
C LYS A 52 -13.38 -5.02 -1.49
N ALA A 53 -13.18 -5.80 -0.43
CA ALA A 53 -13.78 -5.51 0.87
C ALA A 53 -13.22 -4.20 1.47
N ILE A 54 -11.91 -3.97 1.35
CA ILE A 54 -11.27 -2.73 1.79
C ILE A 54 -11.82 -1.50 1.04
N SER A 55 -12.03 -1.59 -0.28
CA SER A 55 -12.48 -0.45 -1.09
C SER A 55 -13.91 0.01 -0.83
N VAL A 56 -14.72 -0.79 -0.13
CA VAL A 56 -16.12 -0.47 0.21
C VAL A 56 -16.40 -0.45 1.71
N ALA A 57 -15.38 -0.64 2.54
CA ALA A 57 -15.52 -0.64 3.99
C ALA A 57 -15.77 0.77 4.56
N GLU A 58 -16.34 0.85 5.76
CA GLU A 58 -16.35 2.10 6.52
C GLU A 58 -14.90 2.49 6.91
N PRO A 59 -14.45 3.74 6.65
CA PRO A 59 -13.08 4.19 6.94
C PRO A 59 -12.66 4.01 8.40
N GLU A 60 -13.61 4.10 9.33
CA GLU A 60 -13.41 3.93 10.77
C GLU A 60 -12.98 2.50 11.13
N ASN A 61 -13.44 1.52 10.35
CA ASN A 61 -13.14 0.10 10.55
C ASN A 61 -11.83 -0.33 9.87
N LEU A 62 -11.19 0.58 9.13
CA LEU A 62 -10.00 0.33 8.33
C LEU A 62 -8.75 0.86 9.02
N ARG A 63 -7.70 0.03 9.10
CA ARG A 63 -6.35 0.45 9.49
C ARG A 63 -5.40 0.12 8.35
N ILE A 64 -4.55 1.07 7.97
CA ILE A 64 -3.67 0.93 6.81
C ILE A 64 -2.26 1.25 7.27
N LEU A 65 -1.42 0.23 7.28
CA LEU A 65 0.00 0.40 7.50
C LEU A 65 0.71 0.34 6.15
N ALA A 66 1.72 1.18 6.00
CA ALA A 66 2.59 1.14 4.84
C ALA A 66 4.03 1.28 5.27
N CYS A 67 4.92 0.72 4.47
CA CYS A 67 6.32 1.08 4.46
C CYS A 67 6.74 1.40 3.03
N SER A 68 7.45 2.52 2.85
CA SER A 68 8.05 2.90 1.58
C SER A 68 9.31 2.07 1.26
N TYR A 69 9.48 1.81 -0.02
CA TYR A 69 10.66 1.23 -0.65
C TYR A 69 11.17 2.22 -1.71
N PRO A 70 12.40 2.04 -2.20
CA PRO A 70 12.87 2.78 -3.38
C PRO A 70 11.91 2.65 -4.56
N SER A 71 12.00 3.60 -5.49
CA SER A 71 11.26 3.56 -6.76
C SER A 71 9.73 3.61 -6.63
N HIS A 72 9.20 4.42 -5.70
CA HIS A 72 7.76 4.63 -5.52
C HIS A 72 6.99 3.34 -5.18
N LEU A 73 7.68 2.35 -4.60
CA LEU A 73 7.08 1.11 -4.14
C LEU A 73 6.71 1.22 -2.67
N PHE A 74 5.59 0.63 -2.29
CA PHE A 74 5.11 0.55 -0.91
C PHE A 74 4.72 -0.88 -0.61
N TYR A 75 5.13 -1.41 0.55
CA TYR A 75 4.47 -2.58 1.10
C TYR A 75 3.33 -2.10 1.99
N VAL A 76 2.11 -2.47 1.62
CA VAL A 76 0.88 -2.07 2.30
C VAL A 76 0.34 -3.26 3.05
N ALA A 77 0.00 -3.08 4.31
CA ALA A 77 -0.73 -4.02 5.13
C ALA A 77 -2.01 -3.34 5.62
N ALA A 78 -3.17 -3.89 5.26
CA ALA A 78 -4.46 -3.34 5.60
C ALA A 78 -5.24 -4.32 6.46
N ARG A 79 -5.87 -3.77 7.51
CA ARG A 79 -6.76 -4.51 8.39
C ARG A 79 -8.13 -3.88 8.39
N LEU A 80 -9.13 -4.69 8.09
CA LEU A 80 -10.54 -4.38 8.29
C LEU A 80 -11.00 -5.05 9.59
N SER A 81 -11.68 -4.33 10.47
CA SER A 81 -12.17 -4.88 11.74
C SER A 81 -13.55 -4.34 12.07
N ASN A 82 -14.49 -5.22 12.38
CA ASN A 82 -15.84 -4.86 12.81
C ASN A 82 -16.30 -5.78 13.96
N GLN A 83 -17.58 -5.67 14.37
CA GLN A 83 -18.13 -6.52 15.45
C GLN A 83 -18.16 -8.02 15.11
N GLN A 84 -18.10 -8.39 13.83
CA GLN A 84 -18.19 -9.78 13.36
C GLN A 84 -16.83 -10.44 13.24
N GLY A 85 -15.74 -9.67 13.16
CA GLY A 85 -14.40 -10.21 13.06
C GLY A 85 -13.38 -9.22 12.49
N LYS A 86 -12.24 -9.79 12.13
CA LYS A 86 -11.10 -9.06 11.56
C LYS A 86 -10.61 -9.76 10.31
N LEU A 87 -10.18 -8.97 9.34
CA LEU A 87 -9.59 -9.42 8.10
C LEU A 87 -8.34 -8.61 7.84
N THR A 88 -7.24 -9.29 7.54
CA THR A 88 -5.93 -8.67 7.32
C THR A 88 -5.35 -9.16 6.01
N THR A 89 -4.78 -8.24 5.24
CA THR A 89 -4.16 -8.54 3.96
C THR A 89 -2.98 -7.61 3.72
N CYS A 90 -2.09 -8.01 2.82
CA CYS A 90 -0.92 -7.23 2.46
C CYS A 90 -0.63 -7.32 0.96
N TRP A 91 0.02 -6.31 0.40
CA TRP A 91 0.53 -6.35 -0.97
C TRP A 91 1.62 -5.30 -1.20
N VAL A 92 2.34 -5.45 -2.31
CA VAL A 92 3.21 -4.40 -2.84
C VAL A 92 2.39 -3.51 -3.77
N HIS A 93 2.41 -2.20 -3.50
CA HIS A 93 1.80 -1.16 -4.31
C HIS A 93 2.89 -0.38 -5.04
N GLU A 94 2.74 -0.21 -6.34
CA GLU A 94 3.57 0.68 -7.16
C GLU A 94 2.81 1.97 -7.42
N ASP A 95 3.38 3.08 -6.98
CA ASP A 95 2.79 4.40 -7.16
C ASP A 95 3.24 5.03 -8.48
N GLY A 96 2.56 4.61 -9.56
CA GLY A 96 2.79 5.12 -10.91
C GLY A 96 2.47 6.61 -11.07
N VAL A 97 1.56 7.16 -10.25
CA VAL A 97 1.21 8.59 -10.29
C VAL A 97 2.38 9.42 -9.77
N ALA A 98 2.99 9.03 -8.65
CA ALA A 98 4.19 9.70 -8.15
C ALA A 98 5.37 9.59 -9.12
N ALA A 99 5.54 8.43 -9.75
CA ALA A 99 6.56 8.23 -10.78
C ALA A 99 6.33 9.16 -11.99
N GLU A 100 5.11 9.21 -12.52
CA GLU A 100 4.79 10.07 -13.68
C GLU A 100 4.88 11.56 -13.33
N ARG A 101 4.47 11.98 -12.13
CA ARG A 101 4.66 13.38 -11.67
C ARG A 101 6.12 13.81 -11.69
N LYS A 102 7.02 12.91 -11.34
CA LYS A 102 8.46 13.17 -11.37
C LYS A 102 8.95 13.39 -12.80
N ASP A 103 8.46 12.61 -13.75
CA ASP A 103 8.82 12.74 -15.17
C ASP A 103 8.18 13.99 -15.81
N ARG A 104 7.00 14.39 -15.34
CA ARG A 104 6.22 15.54 -15.81
C ARG A 104 6.38 16.78 -14.94
N ARG A 105 7.49 16.89 -14.20
CA ARG A 105 7.70 17.97 -13.22
C ARG A 105 7.68 19.38 -13.83
N ASP A 106 8.12 19.50 -15.07
CA ASP A 106 8.18 20.78 -15.79
C ASP A 106 6.86 21.15 -16.50
N GLU A 107 5.82 20.31 -16.39
CA GLU A 107 4.48 20.50 -16.95
C GLU A 107 3.45 20.67 -15.82
N PRO A 108 3.35 21.85 -15.16
CA PRO A 108 2.51 22.01 -13.97
C PRO A 108 1.00 21.83 -14.23
N ASP A 109 0.55 22.04 -15.46
CA ASP A 109 -0.85 21.87 -15.86
C ASP A 109 -1.19 20.41 -16.21
N HIS A 110 -0.22 19.49 -16.16
CA HIS A 110 -0.46 18.08 -16.46
C HIS A 110 -1.44 17.46 -15.44
N PRO A 111 -2.48 16.73 -15.86
CA PRO A 111 -3.52 16.21 -14.96
C PRO A 111 -3.00 15.34 -13.81
N VAL A 112 -1.85 14.68 -14.00
CA VAL A 112 -1.20 13.82 -13.01
C VAL A 112 -0.93 14.53 -11.68
N HIS A 113 -0.70 15.84 -11.71
CA HIS A 113 -0.44 16.66 -10.51
C HIS A 113 -1.69 16.88 -9.65
N GLN A 114 -2.89 16.54 -10.16
CA GLN A 114 -4.16 16.69 -9.45
C GLN A 114 -4.67 15.38 -8.82
N ILE A 115 -4.03 14.24 -9.14
CA ILE A 115 -4.50 12.91 -8.73
C ILE A 115 -3.84 12.52 -7.42
N VAL A 116 -4.57 12.46 -6.30
CA VAL A 116 -4.03 11.99 -5.01
C VAL A 116 -3.47 10.58 -5.15
N CYS A 117 -2.24 10.35 -4.69
CA CYS A 117 -1.55 9.07 -4.82
C CYS A 117 -1.03 8.50 -3.48
N MET A 118 -0.48 7.30 -3.50
CA MET A 118 -0.01 6.61 -2.28
C MET A 118 1.12 7.37 -1.59
N THR A 119 2.01 7.99 -2.35
CA THR A 119 3.10 8.84 -1.85
C THR A 119 2.53 10.04 -1.10
N ASP A 120 1.49 10.71 -1.63
CA ASP A 120 0.82 11.82 -0.94
C ASP A 120 0.24 11.35 0.40
N LEU A 121 -0.45 10.21 0.40
CA LEU A 121 -1.05 9.64 1.61
C LEU A 121 0.03 9.24 2.64
N PHE A 122 1.14 8.66 2.18
CA PHE A 122 2.23 8.23 3.05
C PHE A 122 3.00 9.42 3.64
N GLU A 123 3.26 10.47 2.86
CA GLU A 123 4.06 11.61 3.34
C GLU A 123 3.25 12.58 4.19
N GLN A 124 1.97 12.79 3.87
CA GLN A 124 1.16 13.88 4.44
C GLN A 124 0.13 13.41 5.46
N ASN A 125 -0.31 12.15 5.36
CA ASN A 125 -1.45 11.64 6.11
C ASN A 125 -1.11 10.47 7.04
N SER A 126 0.18 10.17 7.21
CA SER A 126 0.63 9.04 8.01
C SER A 126 1.45 9.44 9.24
N GLU A 127 1.41 8.59 10.25
CA GLU A 127 2.15 8.75 11.50
C GLU A 127 3.05 7.53 11.73
N ILE A 128 4.24 7.73 12.29
CA ILE A 128 5.16 6.63 12.62
C ILE A 128 4.50 5.72 13.65
N VAL A 129 4.52 4.41 13.40
CA VAL A 129 3.97 3.43 14.33
C VAL A 129 4.86 3.35 15.58
N GLY A 130 4.41 3.97 16.67
CA GLY A 130 5.14 4.01 17.95
C GLY A 130 5.02 2.71 18.78
N GLU A 131 3.80 2.36 19.20
CA GLU A 131 3.53 1.13 19.97
C GLU A 131 2.86 0.06 19.10
N THR A 132 3.39 -1.16 19.09
CA THR A 132 2.84 -2.33 18.39
C THR A 132 1.55 -2.90 19.00
N ARG A 133 0.95 -2.21 19.97
CA ARG A 133 -0.23 -2.70 20.69
C ARG A 133 -1.44 -2.69 19.76
N GLY A 134 -2.11 -3.83 19.60
CA GLY A 134 -3.20 -3.95 18.64
C GLY A 134 -2.73 -4.06 17.18
N LEU A 135 -1.47 -4.47 16.95
CA LEU A 135 -0.90 -4.83 15.64
C LEU A 135 -0.43 -6.29 15.60
N GLU A 136 -0.84 -7.12 16.55
CA GLU A 136 -0.37 -8.50 16.69
C GLU A 136 -0.64 -9.31 15.42
N ASP A 137 -1.79 -9.06 14.77
CA ASP A 137 -2.19 -9.68 13.51
C ASP A 137 -1.49 -9.08 12.28
N LEU A 138 -0.96 -7.87 12.39
CA LEU A 138 -0.21 -7.19 11.34
C LEU A 138 1.30 -7.48 11.42
N ARG A 139 1.78 -7.90 12.59
CA ARG A 139 3.19 -8.10 12.89
C ARG A 139 3.85 -9.14 11.99
N GLU A 140 3.16 -10.24 11.68
CA GLU A 140 3.69 -11.24 10.74
C GLU A 140 4.00 -10.62 9.37
N TYR A 141 3.12 -9.75 8.88
CA TYR A 141 3.32 -9.06 7.59
C TYR A 141 4.44 -8.04 7.67
N MET A 142 4.56 -7.34 8.80
CA MET A 142 5.66 -6.41 9.06
C MET A 142 7.00 -7.13 9.06
N ASP A 143 7.11 -8.23 9.81
CA ASP A 143 8.32 -9.04 9.92
C ASP A 143 8.70 -9.65 8.55
N ARG A 144 7.73 -10.06 7.73
CA ARG A 144 7.98 -10.55 6.35
C ARG A 144 8.49 -9.48 5.42
N ALA A 145 7.98 -8.26 5.52
CA ALA A 145 8.47 -7.14 4.73
C ALA A 145 9.89 -6.75 5.15
N ASP A 146 10.19 -6.82 6.44
CA ASP A 146 11.49 -6.46 7.02
C ASP A 146 12.55 -7.56 6.80
N ALA A 147 12.14 -8.76 6.37
CA ALA A 147 13.05 -9.85 6.07
C ALA A 147 14.01 -9.49 4.91
N PRO A 148 15.32 -9.77 5.06
CA PRO A 148 16.35 -9.40 4.07
C PRO A 148 16.15 -10.03 2.69
N ASP A 149 15.43 -11.16 2.61
CA ASP A 149 15.23 -11.91 1.37
C ASP A 149 14.03 -11.43 0.52
N PHE A 150 13.22 -10.47 1.01
CA PHE A 150 11.96 -10.11 0.36
C PHE A 150 12.13 -9.43 -1.02
N ILE A 151 13.24 -8.72 -1.26
CA ILE A 151 13.51 -8.03 -2.53
C ILE A 151 14.36 -8.89 -3.49
N GLY A 152 15.02 -9.94 -2.99
CA GLY A 152 16.06 -10.69 -3.72
C GLY A 152 15.59 -11.81 -4.64
N GLN A 153 14.28 -12.07 -4.79
CA GLN A 153 13.77 -13.18 -5.61
C GLN A 153 13.30 -12.78 -7.01
N THR A 154 13.24 -11.49 -7.34
CA THR A 154 12.77 -11.02 -8.66
C THR A 154 13.87 -11.02 -9.74
N GLU A 155 15.14 -11.23 -9.38
CA GLU A 155 16.28 -11.17 -10.32
C GLU A 155 16.82 -12.55 -10.78
N ARG A 156 16.15 -13.66 -10.44
CA ARG A 156 16.56 -15.01 -10.90
C ARG A 156 15.49 -15.68 -11.75
N ALA A 157 15.04 -14.98 -12.79
CA ALA A 157 14.31 -15.57 -13.90
C ALA A 157 14.79 -14.95 -15.21
N HIS A 158 16.04 -15.29 -15.58
CA HIS A 158 16.56 -15.16 -16.94
C HIS A 158 17.42 -16.39 -17.26
#